data_AF-A0A1B0DH54-F1
#
_entry.id   AF-A0A1B0DH54-F1
#
_cell.length_a   1.000
_cell.length_b   1.000
_cell.length_c   1.000
_cell.angle_alpha   90.00
_cell.angle_beta   90.00
_cell.angle_gamma   90.00
#
_symmetry.space_group_name_H-M   'P 1'
#
loop_
_entity.id
_entity.type
_entity.pdbx_description
1 polymer ?
#
loop_
_entity_poly.entity_id
_entity_poly.type
_entity_poly.pdbx_seq_one_letter_code
_entity_poly.pdbx_strand_id
1 'polypeptide(L)'
;MDIDTAKAMLQLLLGKHWILYSHFAQFVEQSKYKVINKDQWSNILEFSRTINTDLSNYDVDGAWPVMLDEFVEWLRHQRNGGATS
;
A
#
# COMPACT_ATOMS: atom_id res chain seq x y z
N MET A 1 -15.16 1.10 5.32
CA MET A 1 -15.12 2.02 4.16
C MET A 1 -14.96 1.16 2.93
N ASP A 2 -15.78 1.36 1.91
CA ASP A 2 -15.63 0.63 0.65
C ASP A 2 -14.29 0.96 -0.01
N ILE A 3 -13.75 0.00 -0.76
CA ILE A 3 -12.43 0.09 -1.37
C ILE A 3 -12.32 1.25 -2.38
N ASP A 4 -13.37 1.50 -3.18
CA ASP A 4 -13.39 2.58 -4.17
C ASP A 4 -13.40 3.94 -3.49
N THR A 5 -14.19 4.06 -2.42
CA THR A 5 -14.22 5.27 -1.60
C THR A 5 -12.86 5.51 -0.93
N ALA A 6 -12.26 4.45 -0.37
CA ALA A 6 -10.96 4.55 0.28
C ALA A 6 -9.87 4.98 -0.70
N LYS A 7 -9.82 4.37 -1.90
CA LYS A 7 -8.92 4.77 -2.99
C LYS A 7 -9.09 6.25 -3.34
N ALA A 8 -10.31 6.70 -3.63
CA ALA A 8 -10.55 8.10 -3.99
C ALA A 8 -10.07 9.08 -2.91
N MET A 9 -10.32 8.77 -1.63
CA MET A 9 -9.86 9.59 -0.52
C MET A 9 -8.33 9.57 -0.37
N LEU A 10 -7.70 8.40 -0.48
CA LEU A 10 -6.24 8.27 -0.46
C LEU A 10 -5.60 9.01 -1.64
N GLN A 11 -6.21 8.99 -2.83
CA GLN A 11 -5.75 9.76 -3.98
C GLN A 11 -5.77 11.26 -3.71
N LEU A 12 -6.84 11.75 -3.09
CA LEU A 12 -6.96 13.17 -2.75
C LEU A 12 -5.95 13.60 -1.68
N LEU A 13 -5.73 12.75 -0.67
CA LEU A 13 -4.85 13.05 0.46
C LEU A 13 -3.37 12.86 0.12
N LEU A 14 -3.05 11.79 -0.62
CA LEU A 14 -1.69 11.28 -0.81
C LEU A 14 -1.23 11.31 -2.27
N GLY A 15 -2.13 11.48 -3.25
CA GLY A 15 -1.80 11.31 -4.66
C GLY A 15 -0.73 12.26 -5.21
N LYS A 16 -0.42 13.36 -4.51
CA LYS A 16 0.69 14.26 -4.87
C LYS A 16 2.02 13.95 -4.17
N HIS A 17 1.99 13.28 -3.02
CA HIS A 17 3.15 13.12 -2.13
C HIS A 17 3.61 11.67 -2.01
N TRP A 18 2.70 10.72 -2.17
CA TRP A 18 2.99 9.30 -2.00
C TRP A 18 3.14 8.61 -3.36
N ILE A 19 4.39 8.45 -3.79
CA ILE A 19 4.74 7.85 -5.09
C ILE A 19 4.24 6.39 -5.20
N LEU A 20 4.16 5.69 -4.08
CA LEU A 20 3.66 4.30 -4.04
C LEU A 20 2.14 4.19 -4.13
N TYR A 21 1.39 5.31 -4.10
CA TYR A 21 -0.07 5.30 -4.16
C TYR A 21 -0.59 4.54 -5.39
N SER A 22 -0.01 4.75 -6.57
CA SER A 22 -0.43 4.06 -7.80
C SER A 22 -0.28 2.54 -7.70
N HIS A 23 0.82 2.09 -7.11
CA HIS A 23 1.09 0.67 -6.85
C HIS A 23 0.12 0.11 -5.81
N PHE A 24 -0.15 0.87 -4.74
CA PHE A 24 -1.10 0.49 -3.70
C PHE A 24 -2.51 0.35 -4.25
N ALA A 25 -2.98 1.31 -5.06
CA ALA A 25 -4.29 1.25 -5.70
C ALA A 25 -4.41 -0.01 -6.58
N GLN A 26 -3.38 -0.32 -7.36
CA GLN A 26 -3.34 -1.51 -8.20
C GLN A 26 -3.29 -2.82 -7.40
N PHE A 27 -2.54 -2.86 -6.30
CA PHE A 27 -2.52 -4.00 -5.37
C PHE A 27 -3.92 -4.24 -4.79
N VAL A 28 -4.57 -3.19 -4.33
CA VAL A 28 -5.90 -3.23 -3.75
C VAL A 28 -6.94 -3.73 -4.75
N GLU A 29 -6.88 -3.30 -6.02
CA GLU A 29 -7.77 -3.78 -7.09
C GLU A 29 -7.59 -5.26 -7.42
N GLN A 30 -6.36 -5.79 -7.33
CA GLN A 30 -6.08 -7.22 -7.53
C GLN A 30 -6.33 -8.05 -6.28
N SER A 31 -6.48 -7.40 -5.13
CA SER A 31 -6.66 -8.07 -3.85
C SER A 31 -8.11 -8.49 -3.62
N LYS A 32 -8.28 -9.47 -2.74
CA LYS A 32 -9.60 -9.90 -2.22
C LYS A 32 -10.27 -8.89 -1.28
N TYR A 33 -9.57 -7.80 -0.94
CA TYR A 33 -10.04 -6.80 0.01
C TYR A 33 -11.13 -5.93 -0.60
N LYS A 34 -12.35 -6.01 -0.06
CA LYS A 34 -13.49 -5.18 -0.50
C LYS A 34 -13.76 -3.97 0.39
N VAL A 35 -13.21 -3.97 1.60
CA VAL A 35 -13.44 -2.93 2.59
C VAL A 35 -12.17 -2.63 3.37
N ILE A 36 -11.96 -1.36 3.68
CA ILE A 36 -10.92 -0.87 4.58
C ILE A 36 -11.60 -0.44 5.89
N ASN A 37 -11.13 -0.98 7.02
CA ASN A 37 -11.59 -0.58 8.35
C ASN A 37 -10.78 0.62 8.87
N LYS A 38 -11.18 1.19 10.02
CA LYS A 38 -10.52 2.38 10.59
C LYS A 38 -9.05 2.15 10.94
N ASP A 39 -8.72 0.96 11.43
CA ASP A 39 -7.37 0.57 11.80
C ASP A 39 -6.47 0.48 10.55
N GLN A 40 -6.90 -0.27 9.53
CA GLN A 40 -6.20 -0.38 8.25
C GLN A 40 -5.99 0.98 7.61
N TRP A 41 -7.02 1.83 7.60
CA TRP A 41 -6.93 3.19 7.08
C TRP A 41 -5.85 4.01 7.78
N SER A 42 -5.83 3.97 9.11
CA SER A 42 -4.84 4.71 9.90
C SER A 42 -3.42 4.20 9.63
N ASN A 43 -3.25 2.88 9.55
CA ASN A 43 -1.98 2.26 9.20
C ASN A 43 -1.52 2.61 7.78
N ILE A 44 -2.40 2.65 6.78
CA ILE A 44 -2.05 3.05 5.40
C ILE A 44 -1.56 4.50 5.37
N LEU A 45 -2.25 5.40 6.09
CA LEU A 45 -1.83 6.79 6.19
C LEU A 45 -0.48 6.93 6.89
N GLU A 46 -0.24 6.17 7.96
CA GLU A 46 1.04 6.17 8.65
C GLU A 46 2.14 5.62 7.76
N PHE A 47 1.93 4.45 7.15
CA PHE A 47 2.85 3.82 6.20
C PHE A 47 3.25 4.79 5.08
N SER A 48 2.29 5.54 4.52
CA SER A 48 2.58 6.51 3.46
C SER A 48 3.52 7.65 3.88
N ARG A 49 3.62 7.91 5.18
CA ARG A 49 4.42 8.99 5.77
C ARG A 49 5.72 8.49 6.39
N THR A 50 5.72 7.28 6.93
CA THR A 50 6.86 6.70 7.65
C THR A 50 7.71 5.84 6.75
N ILE A 51 7.12 5.10 5.80
CA ILE A 51 7.84 4.16 4.94
C ILE A 51 8.35 4.87 3.69
N ASN A 52 9.64 4.67 3.40
CA ASN A 52 10.30 5.19 2.22
C ASN A 52 9.78 4.49 0.96
N THR A 53 9.85 5.20 -0.16
CA THR A 53 9.42 4.68 -1.46
C THR A 53 10.21 3.45 -1.91
N ASP A 54 11.43 3.29 -1.43
CA ASP A 54 12.26 2.12 -1.70
C ASP A 54 12.01 0.95 -0.72
N LEU A 55 11.15 1.12 0.28
CA LEU A 55 10.84 0.15 1.33
C LEU A 55 12.06 -0.24 2.20
N SER A 56 13.15 0.54 2.15
CA SER A 56 14.40 0.21 2.86
C SER A 56 14.27 0.29 4.39
N ASN A 57 13.27 1.02 4.90
CA ASN A 57 12.96 1.12 6.34
C ASN A 57 11.70 0.33 6.73
N TYR A 58 11.17 -0.50 5.82
CA TYR A 58 10.05 -1.37 6.15
C TYR A 58 10.53 -2.59 6.96
N ASP A 59 9.86 -2.85 8.08
CA ASP A 59 10.10 -4.01 8.92
C ASP A 59 8.88 -4.94 8.91
N VAL A 60 9.10 -6.20 8.52
CA VAL A 60 8.04 -7.23 8.37
C VAL A 60 7.61 -7.83 9.72
N ASP A 61 8.43 -7.69 10.76
CA ASP A 61 8.07 -8.07 12.13
C ASP A 61 7.40 -6.88 12.87
N GLY A 62 7.20 -5.76 12.16
CA GLY A 62 6.53 -4.58 12.66
C GLY A 62 5.06 -4.81 12.97
N ALA A 63 4.45 -3.87 13.72
CA ALA A 63 3.03 -3.92 14.07
C ALA A 63 2.09 -3.53 12.90
N TRP A 64 2.55 -3.69 11.66
CA TRP A 64 1.75 -3.38 10.49
C TRP A 64 0.69 -4.47 10.28
N PRO A 65 -0.47 -4.10 9.72
CA PRO A 65 -1.44 -5.09 9.32
C PRO A 65 -0.98 -5.90 8.11
N VAL A 66 -1.40 -7.16 8.08
CA VAL A 66 -1.09 -8.15 7.02
C VAL A 66 -1.32 -7.60 5.60
N MET A 67 -2.32 -6.72 5.40
CA MET A 67 -2.56 -6.08 4.10
C MET A 67 -1.33 -5.30 3.60
N LEU A 68 -0.60 -4.62 4.49
CA LEU A 68 0.59 -3.85 4.14
C LEU A 68 1.80 -4.77 3.93
N ASP A 69 1.92 -5.85 4.69
CA ASP A 69 2.92 -6.90 4.42
C ASP A 69 2.73 -7.48 3.01
N GLU A 70 1.50 -7.89 2.69
CA GLU A 70 1.15 -8.41 1.36
C GLU A 70 1.41 -7.37 0.26
N PHE A 71 1.14 -6.07 0.52
CA PHE A 71 1.44 -4.99 -0.42
C PHE A 71 2.94 -4.84 -0.66
N VAL A 72 3.76 -4.87 0.39
CA VAL A 72 5.22 -4.77 0.29
C VAL A 72 5.79 -5.96 -0.47
N GLU A 73 5.35 -7.17 -0.16
CA GLU A 73 5.76 -8.38 -0.87
C GLU A 73 5.35 -8.32 -2.35
N TRP A 74 4.13 -7.89 -2.65
CA TRP A 74 3.65 -7.71 -4.01
C TRP A 74 4.47 -6.66 -4.78
N LEU A 75 4.80 -5.54 -4.13
CA LEU A 75 5.61 -4.47 -4.73
C LEU A 75 7.04 -4.93 -4.99
N ARG A 76 7.65 -5.69 -4.07
CA ARG A 76 8.97 -6.30 -4.25
C ARG A 76 8.97 -7.27 -5.43
N HIS A 77 7.94 -8.10 -5.57
CA HIS A 77 7.77 -8.98 -6.72
C HIS A 77 7.61 -8.21 -8.03
N GLN A 78 6.80 -7.14 -8.06
CA GLN A 78 6.66 -6.27 -9.24
C GLN A 78 8.01 -5.66 -9.67
N ARG A 79 8.80 -5.17 -8.71
CA ARG A 79 10.12 -4.57 -8.98
C ARG A 79 11.14 -5.60 -9.45
N ASN A 80 11.09 -6.83 -8.94
CA ASN A 80 12.00 -7.92 -9.33
C ASN A 80 11.56 -8.65 -10.61
N GLY A 81 10.25 -8.69 -10.89
CA GLY A 81 9.66 -9.36 -12.06
C GLY A 81 9.84 -8.61 -13.38
N GLY A 82 10.39 -7.38 -13.36
CA GLY A 82 10.85 -6.67 -14.56
C GLY A 82 12.22 -7.15 -15.09
N ALA A 83 12.88 -8.11 -14.42
CA ALA A 83 14.22 -8.60 -14.77
C ALA A 83 14.23 -9.99 -15.44
N THR A 84 13.09 -10.54 -15.85
CA THR A 84 13.06 -11.77 -16.65
C THR A 84 12.44 -11.49 -18.01
N SER A 85 13.33 -11.51 -19.01
CA SER A 85 13.11 -11.55 -20.45
C SER A 85 12.02 -12.52 -20.92
#